data_AF-A0A972UDE0-F1
#
_entry.id   AF-A0A972UDE0-F1
#
_cell.length_a   1.000
_cell.length_b   1.000
_cell.length_c   1.000
_cell.angle_alpha   90.00
_cell.angle_beta   90.00
_cell.angle_gamma   90.00
#
_symmetry.space_group_name_H-M   'P 1'
#
loop_
_entity.id
_entity.type
_entity.pdbx_description
1 polymer ?
#
loop_
_entity_poly.entity_id
_entity_poly.type
_entity_poly.pdbx_seq_one_letter_code
_entity_poly.pdbx_strand_id
1 'polypeptide(L)'
;MTESLRARAEAATKEVQDILGVSAETHPKEITDALERTITNALLEERRRCADVASKCYGEDKQKAHKVAEEVNRINTALIANLSALR
;
A
#
# COMPACT_ATOMS: atom_id res chain seq x y z
N MET A 1 5.85 24.51 4.35
CA MET A 1 6.82 23.75 3.54
C MET A 1 6.74 22.31 4.00
N THR A 2 6.57 21.35 3.10
CA THR A 2 6.50 19.93 3.43
C THR A 2 7.85 19.48 3.97
N GLU A 3 7.90 19.01 5.22
CA GLU A 3 9.12 18.48 5.81
C GLU A 3 9.65 17.30 4.99
N SER A 4 10.96 17.25 4.79
CA SER A 4 11.59 16.16 4.06
C SER A 4 11.34 14.82 4.77
N LEU A 5 11.30 13.73 4.00
CA LEU A 5 11.17 12.38 4.56
C LEU A 5 12.24 12.08 5.62
N ARG A 6 13.43 12.66 5.49
CA ARG A 6 14.52 12.55 6.46
C ARG A 6 14.18 13.23 7.79
N ALA A 7 13.66 14.47 7.76
CA ALA A 7 13.26 15.19 8.97
C ALA A 7 12.13 14.45 9.72
N ARG A 8 11.18 13.86 8.98
CA ARG A 8 10.11 13.03 9.55
C ARG A 8 10.62 11.74 10.18
N ALA A 9 11.63 11.11 9.57
CA ALA A 9 12.26 9.90 10.12
C ALA A 9 13.07 10.21 11.40
N GLU A 10 13.77 11.34 11.44
CA GLU A 10 14.52 11.81 12.61
C GLU A 10 13.57 12.15 13.78
N ALA A 11 12.45 12.83 13.51
CA ALA A 11 11.43 13.11 14.51
C ALA A 11 10.79 11.84 15.09
N ALA A 12 10.40 10.90 14.22
CA ALA A 12 9.81 9.62 14.65
C ALA A 12 10.79 8.78 15.47
N THR A 13 12.08 8.78 15.11
CA THR A 13 13.11 8.07 15.88
C THR A 13 13.24 8.62 17.30
N LYS A 14 13.19 9.96 17.44
CA LYS A 14 13.26 10.63 18.74
C LYS A 14 12.01 10.36 19.59
N GLU A 15 10.83 10.39 18.98
CA GLU A 15 9.56 10.10 19.63
C GLU A 15 9.50 8.64 20.13
N VAL A 16 10.04 7.70 19.36
CA VAL A 16 10.15 6.28 19.76
C VAL A 16 11.15 6.10 20.92
N GLN A 17 12.29 6.80 20.91
CA GLN A 17 13.25 6.77 22.01
C GLN A 17 12.66 7.33 23.31
N ASP A 18 11.90 8.43 23.21
CA ASP A 18 11.22 9.06 24.35
C ASP A 18 10.10 8.16 24.91
N ILE A 19 9.32 7.48 24.07
CA ILE A 19 8.24 6.56 24.50
C ILE A 19 8.81 5.32 25.20
N LEU A 20 9.89 4.75 24.66
CA LEU A 20 10.44 3.50 25.17
C LEU A 20 11.33 3.70 26.41
N GLY A 21 11.78 4.93 26.68
CA GLY A 21 12.66 5.23 27.81
C GLY A 21 14.01 4.52 27.75
N VAL A 22 14.39 4.00 26.57
CA VAL A 22 15.66 3.31 26.31
C VAL A 22 16.48 4.07 25.28
N SER A 23 17.73 4.33 25.65
CA SER A 23 18.80 4.68 24.71
C SER A 23 18.96 3.54 23.70
N ALA A 24 19.18 3.87 22.43
CA ALA A 24 19.35 2.91 21.32
C ALA A 24 20.48 1.87 21.52
N GLU A 25 21.26 1.99 22.59
CA GLU A 25 22.37 1.09 22.94
C GLU A 25 21.91 -0.27 23.48
N THR A 26 20.72 -0.39 24.05
CA THR A 26 20.29 -1.63 24.74
C THR A 26 19.55 -2.63 23.83
N HIS A 27 18.80 -2.12 22.84
CA HIS A 27 17.94 -2.93 21.95
C HIS A 27 17.88 -2.36 20.52
N PRO A 28 19.04 -2.26 19.82
CA PRO A 28 19.12 -1.58 18.53
C PRO A 28 18.30 -2.27 17.44
N LYS A 29 18.13 -3.60 17.52
CA LYS A 29 17.39 -4.37 16.52
C LYS A 29 15.88 -4.20 16.68
N GLU A 30 15.36 -4.28 17.90
CA GLU A 30 13.94 -4.11 18.17
C GLU A 30 13.45 -2.70 17.79
N ILE A 31 14.27 -1.68 18.03
CA ILE A 31 13.98 -0.30 17.61
C ILE A 31 13.99 -0.19 16.08
N THR A 32 14.96 -0.81 15.40
CA THR A 32 15.04 -0.82 13.93
C THR A 32 13.82 -1.51 13.31
N ASP A 33 13.44 -2.69 13.82
CA ASP A 33 12.28 -3.45 13.35
C ASP A 33 10.97 -2.68 13.58
N ALA A 34 10.84 -1.99 14.73
CA ALA A 34 9.68 -1.15 15.03
C ALA A 34 9.57 0.07 14.10
N LEU A 35 10.70 0.72 13.78
CA LEU A 35 10.75 1.83 12.83
C LEU A 35 10.41 1.36 11.41
N GLU A 36 10.99 0.26 10.95
CA GLU A 36 10.72 -0.32 9.63
C GLU A 36 9.23 -0.65 9.47
N ARG A 37 8.64 -1.27 10.49
CA ARG A 37 7.21 -1.62 10.50
C ARG A 37 6.32 -0.38 10.47
N THR A 38 6.68 0.65 11.23
CA THR A 38 5.93 1.91 11.29
C THR A 38 5.97 2.64 9.95
N ILE A 39 7.15 2.74 9.32
CA ILE A 39 7.32 3.36 8.00
C ILE A 39 6.54 2.58 6.94
N THR A 40 6.63 1.25 6.95
CA THR A 40 5.89 0.38 6.02
C THR A 40 4.38 0.59 6.14
N ASN A 41 3.86 0.62 7.36
CA ASN A 41 2.43 0.84 7.61
C ASN A 41 1.98 2.23 7.12
N ALA A 42 2.74 3.28 7.44
CA ALA A 42 2.42 4.63 6.99
C ALA A 42 2.42 4.75 5.45
N LEU A 43 3.38 4.13 4.77
CA LEU A 43 3.43 4.10 3.31
C LEU A 43 2.24 3.33 2.70
N LEU A 44 1.84 2.22 3.31
CA LEU A 44 0.67 1.45 2.85
C LEU A 44 -0.62 2.24 3.04
N GLU A 45 -0.78 2.94 4.17
CA GLU A 45 -1.96 3.77 4.43
C GLU A 45 -2.04 4.95 3.46
N GLU A 46 -0.93 5.65 3.22
CA GLU A 46 -0.90 6.75 2.26
C GLU A 46 -1.12 6.27 0.82
N ARG A 47 -0.60 5.10 0.43
CA ARG A 47 -0.93 4.49 -0.87
C ARG A 47 -2.42 4.15 -0.99
N ARG A 48 -3.03 3.62 0.07
CA ARG A 48 -4.49 3.36 0.10
C ARG A 48 -5.27 4.66 -0.03
N ARG A 49 -4.90 5.72 0.70
CA ARG A 49 -5.51 7.04 0.57
C ARG A 49 -5.39 7.62 -0.83
N CYS A 50 -4.21 7.54 -1.44
CA CYS A 50 -4.01 7.95 -2.83
C CYS A 50 -4.89 7.14 -3.80
N ALA A 51 -4.98 5.82 -3.61
CA ALA A 51 -5.86 4.96 -4.40
C ALA A 51 -7.34 5.30 -4.19
N ASP A 52 -7.76 5.60 -2.96
CA ASP A 52 -9.12 5.99 -2.63
C ASP A 52 -9.49 7.34 -3.26
N VAL A 53 -8.60 8.34 -3.17
CA VAL A 53 -8.78 9.65 -3.80
C VAL A 53 -8.81 9.51 -5.32
N ALA A 54 -7.87 8.78 -5.91
CA ALA A 54 -7.88 8.45 -7.33
C ALA A 54 -9.22 7.81 -7.73
N SER A 55 -9.68 6.79 -6.98
CA SER A 55 -10.93 6.09 -7.26
C SER A 55 -12.17 6.99 -7.22
N LYS A 56 -12.13 8.09 -6.45
CA LYS A 56 -13.20 9.10 -6.38
C LYS A 56 -13.18 10.06 -7.58
N CYS A 57 -12.02 10.25 -8.21
CA CYS A 57 -11.87 11.12 -9.38
C CYS A 57 -12.16 10.41 -10.71
N TYR A 58 -12.10 9.07 -10.76
CA TYR A 58 -12.29 8.27 -11.97
C TYR A 58 -13.72 7.72 -12.13
N GLY A 59 -14.76 8.51 -11.86
CA GLY A 59 -16.15 8.05 -11.95
C GLY A 59 -16.51 7.40 -13.31
N GLU A 60 -16.07 8.02 -14.41
CA GLU A 60 -16.29 7.48 -15.78
C GLU A 60 -15.32 6.35 -16.15
N ASP A 61 -14.06 6.43 -15.73
CA ASP A 61 -13.04 5.43 -16.07
C ASP A 61 -13.20 4.14 -15.24
N LYS A 62 -13.80 4.21 -14.06
CA LYS A 62 -14.13 3.04 -13.23
C LYS A 62 -15.18 2.15 -13.91
N GLN A 63 -16.21 2.74 -14.51
CA GLN A 63 -17.20 1.97 -15.28
C GLN A 63 -16.57 1.36 -16.53
N LYS A 64 -15.72 2.10 -17.25
CA LYS A 64 -15.00 1.58 -18.41
C LYS A 64 -14.07 0.42 -18.02
N ALA A 65 -13.27 0.58 -16.96
CA ALA A 65 -12.39 -0.45 -16.46
C ALA A 65 -13.17 -1.70 -16.00
N HIS A 66 -14.30 -1.51 -15.32
CA HIS A 66 -15.17 -2.62 -14.90
C HIS A 66 -15.74 -3.37 -16.11
N LYS A 67 -16.29 -2.64 -17.10
CA LYS A 67 -16.83 -3.23 -18.32
C LYS A 67 -15.78 -3.97 -19.14
N VAL A 68 -14.56 -3.42 -19.24
CA VAL A 68 -13.43 -4.10 -19.88
C VAL A 68 -13.07 -5.39 -19.15
N ALA A 69 -13.04 -5.37 -17.81
CA ALA A 69 -12.77 -6.57 -17.01
C ALA A 69 -13.86 -7.65 -17.17
N GLU A 70 -15.14 -7.26 -17.25
CA GLU A 70 -16.24 -8.20 -17.52
C GLU A 70 -16.14 -8.86 -18.89
N GLU A 71 -15.86 -8.08 -19.94
CA GLU A 71 -15.70 -8.60 -21.31
C GLU A 71 -14.50 -9.56 -21.41
N VAL A 72 -13.37 -9.22 -20.80
CA VAL A 72 -12.20 -10.11 -20.73
C VAL A 72 -12.54 -11.43 -20.02
N ASN A 73 -13.25 -11.37 -18.89
CA ASN A 73 -13.67 -12.57 -18.16
C ASN A 73 -14.66 -13.42 -18.96
N ARG A 74 -15.58 -12.79 -19.70
CA ARG A 74 -16.53 -13.49 -20.58
C ARG A 74 -15.79 -14.24 -21.68
N ILE A 75 -14.83 -13.59 -22.35
CA ILE A 75 -14.02 -14.21 -23.41
C ILE A 75 -13.20 -15.36 -22.84
N ASN A 76 -12.54 -15.17 -21.69
CA ASN A 76 -11.77 -16.22 -21.04
C ASN A 76 -12.64 -17.43 -20.66
N THR A 77 -13.85 -17.19 -20.16
CA THR A 77 -14.80 -18.25 -19.81
C THR A 77 -15.19 -19.06 -21.05
N ALA A 78 -15.52 -18.38 -22.16
CA ALA A 78 -15.84 -19.03 -23.42
C ALA A 78 -14.65 -19.82 -23.99
N LEU A 79 -13.44 -19.25 -23.92
CA LEU A 79 -12.22 -19.92 -24.33
C LEU A 79 -11.96 -21.19 -23.52
N ILE A 80 -12.07 -21.12 -22.18
CA ILE A 80 -11.90 -22.26 -21.28
C ILE A 80 -12.94 -23.35 -21.59
N ALA A 81 -14.20 -22.97 -21.80
CA ALA A 81 -15.26 -23.91 -22.15
C ALA A 81 -14.98 -24.61 -23.48
N ASN A 82 -14.59 -23.87 -24.52
CA ASN A 82 -14.24 -24.43 -25.83
C ASN A 82 -13.03 -25.37 -25.74
N LEU A 83 -11.97 -24.97 -25.03
CA LEU A 83 -10.79 -25.82 -24.84
C LEU A 83 -11.12 -27.09 -24.03
N SER A 84 -12.07 -27.00 -23.09
CA SER A 84 -12.51 -28.15 -22.30
C SER A 84 -13.38 -29.11 -23.11
N ALA A 85 -14.16 -28.63 -24.08
CA ALA A 85 -14.98 -29.45 -24.97
C ALA A 85 -14.20 -30.13 -26.10
N LEU A 86 -12.93 -29.74 -26.32
CA LEU A 86 -12.01 -30.38 -27.26
C LEU A 86 -11.19 -31.53 -26.62
N ARG A 87 -11.35 -31.75 -25.32
CA ARG A 87 -10.81 -32.92 -24.59
C ARG A 87 -11.85 -34.03 -24.55
#